data_AF-K8WME4-F1
#
_entry.id   AF-K8WME4-F1
#
_cell.length_a   1.000
_cell.length_b   1.000
_cell.length_c   1.000
_cell.angle_alpha   90.00
_cell.angle_beta   90.00
_cell.angle_gamma   90.00
#
_symmetry.space_group_name_H-M   'P 1'
#
loop_
_entity.id
_entity.type
_entity.pdbx_description
1 polymer ?
#
loop_
_entity_poly.entity_id
_entity_poly.type
_entity_poly.pdbx_seq_one_letter_code
_entity_poly.pdbx_strand_id
1 'polypeptide(L)' 'RRKVNLLNNDHMDWELYKIRHFVENAFARIKHFRAISSRYDKLARNYSSMVALSLIMMWLPKH' A
#
# COMPACT_ATOMS: atom_id res chain seq x y z
N ARG A 1 5.36 22.39 -14.96
CA ARG A 1 4.71 22.77 -13.68
C ARG A 1 5.27 21.89 -12.55
N ARG A 2 6.42 22.21 -11.93
CA ARG A 2 7.06 21.33 -10.91
C ARG A 2 7.76 22.02 -9.71
N LYS A 3 7.84 23.35 -9.65
CA LYS A 3 8.63 24.04 -8.61
C LYS A 3 7.87 24.44 -7.34
N VAL A 4 6.54 24.54 -7.39
CA VAL A 4 5.72 25.01 -6.25
C VAL A 4 5.59 23.98 -5.11
N ASN A 5 5.77 22.68 -5.39
CA ASN A 5 5.54 21.63 -4.38
C ASN A 5 6.73 21.39 -3.44
N LEU A 6 7.91 21.94 -3.72
CA LEU A 6 9.12 21.75 -2.90
C LEU A 6 9.27 22.81 -1.80
N LEU A 7 8.58 23.95 -1.94
CA LEU A 7 8.82 25.15 -1.13
C LEU A 7 8.23 25.08 0.30
N ASN A 8 7.50 24.02 0.65
CA ASN A 8 6.82 23.88 1.95
C ASN A 8 7.05 22.50 2.62
N ASN A 9 8.14 21.79 2.26
CA ASN A 9 8.43 20.45 2.77
C ASN A 9 9.55 20.41 3.81
N ASP A 10 9.86 21.53 4.46
CA ASP A 10 10.94 21.61 5.47
C ASP A 10 10.69 20.69 6.68
N HIS A 11 9.44 20.30 6.91
CA HIS A 11 9.05 19.32 7.93
C HIS A 11 9.05 17.87 7.45
N MET A 12 9.20 17.61 6.15
CA MET A 12 9.10 16.26 5.59
C MET A 12 10.43 15.54 5.68
N ASP A 13 10.41 14.39 6.34
CA ASP A 13 11.51 13.44 6.30
C ASP A 13 11.60 12.82 4.91
N TRP A 14 12.60 13.27 4.14
CA TRP A 14 12.85 12.80 2.79
C TRP A 14 13.29 11.34 2.72
N GLU A 15 13.91 10.81 3.77
CA GLU A 15 14.27 9.38 3.82
C GLU A 15 13.03 8.53 4.00
N LEU A 16 12.15 8.90 4.93
CA LEU A 16 10.85 8.24 5.10
C LEU A 16 10.00 8.34 3.82
N TYR A 17 10.04 9.50 3.16
CA TYR A 17 9.34 9.71 1.90
C TYR A 17 9.86 8.81 0.77
N LYS A 18 11.17 8.55 0.70
CA LYS A 18 11.73 7.57 -0.25
C LYS A 18 11.19 6.17 0.02
N ILE A 19 11.10 5.76 1.29
CA ILE A 19 10.65 4.40 1.64
C ILE A 19 9.15 4.18 1.34
N ARG A 20 8.35 5.25 1.23
CA ARG A 20 6.91 5.14 0.90
C ARG A 20 6.61 4.34 -0.37
N HIS A 21 7.47 4.41 -1.39
CA HIS A 21 7.20 3.73 -2.65
C HIS A 21 7.10 2.20 -2.48
N PHE A 22 7.79 1.62 -1.49
CA PHE A 22 7.72 0.19 -1.20
C PHE A 22 6.33 -0.21 -0.70
N VAL A 23 5.77 0.61 0.19
CA VAL A 23 4.42 0.44 0.72
C VAL A 23 3.38 0.63 -0.39
N GLU A 24 3.52 1.66 -1.22
CA GLU A 24 2.63 1.92 -2.35
C GLU A 24 2.64 0.76 -3.37
N ASN A 25 3.81 0.22 -3.69
CA ASN A 25 3.94 -0.95 -4.57
C ASN A 25 3.28 -2.20 -3.97
N ALA A 26 3.39 -2.42 -2.66
CA ALA A 26 2.70 -3.51 -1.99
C ALA A 26 1.17 -3.37 -2.11
N PHE A 27 0.64 -2.17 -1.85
CA PHE A 27 -0.80 -1.91 -2.01
C PHE A 27 -1.27 -2.00 -3.46
N ALA A 28 -0.46 -1.59 -4.43
CA ALA A 28 -0.75 -1.76 -5.85
C ALA A 28 -0.91 -3.25 -6.21
N ARG A 29 -0.02 -4.11 -5.70
CA ARG A 29 -0.10 -5.57 -5.89
C ARG A 29 -1.33 -6.19 -5.23
N ILE A 30 -1.68 -5.76 -4.02
CA ILE A 30 -2.83 -6.30 -3.30
C ILE A 30 -4.16 -5.85 -3.93
N LYS A 31 -4.20 -4.66 -4.55
CA LYS A 31 -5.40 -4.19 -5.27
C LYS A 31 -5.79 -5.05 -6.46
N HIS A 32 -4.92 -5.93 -6.98
CA HIS A 32 -5.31 -6.93 -7.97
C HIS A 32 -6.34 -7.93 -7.43
N PHE A 33 -6.41 -8.14 -6.11
CA PHE A 33 -7.46 -8.94 -5.49
C PHE A 33 -8.76 -8.12 -5.44
N ARG A 34 -9.70 -8.46 -6.33
CA ARG A 34 -11.01 -7.78 -6.44
C ARG A 34 -11.76 -7.70 -5.11
N ALA A 35 -11.66 -8.73 -4.28
CA ALA A 35 -12.26 -8.77 -2.94
C ALA A 35 -11.78 -7.61 -2.04
N ILE A 36 -10.48 -7.30 -2.08
CA ILE A 36 -9.86 -6.25 -1.28
C ILE A 36 -10.11 -4.87 -1.90
N SER A 37 -10.00 -4.77 -3.23
CA SER A 37 -10.22 -3.50 -3.94
C SER A 37 -11.64 -2.97 -3.75
N SER A 38 -12.64 -3.85 -3.84
CA SER A 38 -14.04 -3.47 -3.69
C SER A 38 -14.50 -3.41 -2.22
N ARG A 39 -13.65 -3.81 -1.26
CA ARG A 39 -13.98 -3.88 0.17
C ARG A 39 -15.33 -4.57 0.43
N TYR A 40 -15.52 -5.77 -0.14
CA TYR A 40 -16.79 -6.49 0.01
C TYR A 40 -17.05 -6.97 1.45
N ASP A 41 -16.01 -7.11 2.26
CA ASP A 41 -16.12 -7.50 3.66
C ASP A 41 -16.82 -6.41 4.49
N LYS A 42 -17.98 -6.77 5.05
CA LYS A 42 -18.75 -5.88 5.95
C LYS A 42 -18.09 -5.73 7.33
N LEU A 43 -17.31 -6.73 7.76
CA LEU A 43 -16.63 -6.74 9.05
C LEU A 43 -15.17 -6.36 8.88
N ALA A 44 -14.70 -5.42 9.71
CA ALA A 44 -13.32 -4.96 9.70
C ALA A 44 -12.31 -6.11 9.93
N ARG A 45 -12.67 -7.10 10.77
CA ARG A 45 -11.86 -8.30 11.03
C ARG A 45 -11.66 -9.17 9.78
N ASN A 46 -12.71 -9.32 8.97
CA ASN A 46 -12.63 -10.13 7.76
C ASN A 46 -11.77 -9.42 6.72
N TYR A 47 -11.97 -8.11 6.55
CA TYR A 47 -11.15 -7.28 5.69
C TYR A 47 -9.66 -7.33 6.08
N SER A 48 -9.34 -7.18 7.37
CA SER A 48 -7.96 -7.27 7.85
C SER A 48 -7.34 -8.64 7.60
N SER A 49 -8.12 -9.72 7.74
CA SER A 49 -7.67 -11.08 7.48
C SER A 49 -7.39 -11.31 6.00
N MET A 50 -8.24 -10.79 5.10
CA MET A 50 -8.00 -10.84 3.65
C MET A 50 -6.75 -10.07 3.24
N VAL A 51 -6.54 -8.87 3.79
CA VAL A 51 -5.33 -8.07 3.53
C VAL A 51 -4.08 -8.81 4.00
N ALA A 52 -4.11 -9.39 5.20
CA ALA A 52 -3.00 -10.19 5.72
C ALA A 52 -2.70 -11.40 4.82
N LEU A 53 -3.74 -12.13 4.39
CA LEU A 53 -3.59 -13.27 3.49
C LEU A 53 -2.95 -12.87 2.15
N SER A 54 -3.38 -11.75 1.56
CA SER A 54 -2.79 -11.25 0.32
C SER A 54 -1.33 -10.82 0.46
N LEU A 55 -0.94 -10.26 1.61
CA LEU A 55 0.46 -9.96 1.92
C LEU A 55 1.30 -11.23 2.04
N ILE A 56 0.79 -12.26 2.71
CA ILE A 56 1.44 -13.57 2.83
C ILE A 56 1.65 -14.19 1.44
N MET A 57 0.60 -14.20 0.60
CA MET A 57 0.71 -14.71 -0.78
C MET A 57 1.68 -13.89 -1.65
N MET A 58 1.83 -12.59 -1.38
CA MET A 58 2.82 -11.75 -2.07
C MET A 58 4.26 -12.08 -1.67
N TRP A 59 4.46 -12.50 -0.41
CA TRP A 59 5.76 -12.83 0.16
C TRP A 59 6.25 -14.23 -0.21
N LEU A 60 5.33 -15.19 -0.42
CA LEU A 60 5.70 -16.54 -0.85
C LEU A 60 6.40 -16.53 -2.22
N PRO A 61 7.52 -17.27 -2.37
CA PRO A 61 8.13 -17.50 -3.67
C PRO A 61 7.14 -18.23 -4.57
N LYS A 62 6.94 -17.72 -5.79
CA LYS A 62 6.24 -18.47 -6.82
C LYS A 62 7.24 -19.48 -7.37
N HIS A 63 6.99 -20.75 -7.11
CA HIS A 63 7.72 -21.86 -7.71
C HIS A 63 7.41 -21.99 -9.20
#